data_AF-A0A3N5T4G0-F1
#
_entry.id   AF-A0A3N5T4G0-F1
#
_cell.length_a   1.000
_cell.length_b   1.000
_cell.length_c   1.000
_cell.angle_alpha   90.00
_cell.angle_beta   90.00
_cell.angle_gamma   90.00
#
_symmetry.space_group_name_H-M   'P 1'
#
loop_
_entity.id
_entity.type
_entity.pdbx_description
1 polymer ?
#
loop_
_entity_poly.entity_id
_entity_poly.type
_entity_poly.pdbx_seq_one_letter_code
_entity_poly.pdbx_strand_id
1 'polypeptide(L)' 'MYIMTCAAIKRVLQLSVAGDEEVYKHHGKIVSVAIKQILEKRIEYKLEE' A
#
# COMPACT_ATOMS: atom_id res chain seq x y z
N MET A 1 -4.35 10.38 10.81
CA MET A 1 -5.11 9.19 10.35
C MET A 1 -5.52 9.31 8.89
N TYR A 2 -6.14 10.42 8.45
CA TYR A 2 -6.54 10.67 7.06
C TYR A 2 -5.45 10.39 6.00
N ILE A 3 -4.25 10.96 6.18
CA ILE A 3 -3.13 10.81 5.23
C ILE A 3 -2.72 9.34 5.05
N MET A 4 -2.66 8.57 6.15
CA MET A 4 -2.33 7.13 6.10
C MET A 4 -3.40 6.34 5.35
N THR A 5 -4.67 6.67 5.56
CA THR A 5 -5.78 6.03 4.84
C THR A 5 -5.73 6.34 3.36
N CYS A 6 -5.48 7.60 2.97
CA CYS A 6 -5.30 8.00 1.57
C CYS A 6 -4.08 7.31 0.93
N ALA A 7 -2.95 7.25 1.63
CA ALA A 7 -1.74 6.57 1.18
C ALA A 7 -1.99 5.06 0.97
N ALA A 8 -2.64 4.41 1.94
CA ALA A 8 -2.99 3.00 1.85
C ALA A 8 -3.91 2.72 0.66
N ILE A 9 -4.95 3.54 0.44
CA ILE A 9 -5.88 3.36 -0.70
C ILE A 9 -5.15 3.50 -2.05
N LYS A 10 -4.32 4.56 -2.22
CA LYS A 10 -3.54 4.73 -3.45
C LYS A 10 -2.61 3.54 -3.68
N ARG A 11 -1.97 3.03 -2.61
CA ARG A 11 -1.08 1.87 -2.72
C ARG A 11 -1.82 0.57 -3.00
N VAL A 12 -2.98 0.34 -2.39
CA VAL A 12 -3.83 -0.82 -2.69
C VAL A 12 -4.21 -0.85 -4.16
N LEU A 13 -4.54 0.31 -4.76
CA LEU A 13 -4.83 0.39 -6.19
C LEU A 13 -3.61 -0.01 -7.03
N GLN A 14 -2.43 0.51 -6.71
CA GLN A 14 -1.18 0.14 -7.41
C GLN A 14 -0.89 -1.36 -7.30
N LEU A 15 -1.00 -1.94 -6.10
CA LEU A 15 -0.81 -3.37 -5.86
C LEU A 15 -1.85 -4.22 -6.59
N SER A 16 -3.09 -3.73 -6.70
CA SER A 16 -4.17 -4.44 -7.39
C SER A 16 -4.00 -4.45 -8.90
N VAL A 17 -3.38 -3.42 -9.47
CA VAL A 17 -3.16 -3.32 -10.92
C VAL A 17 -1.86 -4.00 -11.34
N ALA A 18 -0.77 -3.79 -10.59
CA ALA A 18 0.53 -4.36 -10.92
C ALA A 18 0.66 -5.84 -10.51
N GLY A 19 -0.08 -6.27 -9.47
CA GLY A 19 0.16 -7.54 -8.79
C GLY A 19 1.44 -7.49 -7.97
N ASP A 20 1.45 -8.10 -6.78
CA ASP A 20 2.61 -8.12 -5.90
C ASP A 20 2.71 -9.48 -5.20
N GLU A 21 3.89 -10.11 -5.28
CA GLU A 21 4.17 -11.40 -4.63
C GLU A 21 3.92 -11.37 -3.11
N GLU A 22 4.15 -10.23 -2.46
CA GLU A 22 3.91 -10.06 -1.04
C GLU A 22 2.40 -10.15 -0.72
N VAL A 23 1.54 -9.69 -1.63
CA VAL A 23 0.08 -9.84 -1.51
C VAL A 23 -0.32 -11.32 -1.60
N TYR A 24 0.28 -12.08 -2.51
CA TYR A 24 0.05 -13.53 -2.60
C TYR A 24 0.57 -14.27 -1.35
N LYS A 25 1.77 -13.93 -0.86
CA LYS A 25 2.36 -14.49 0.37
C LYS A 25 1.52 -14.22 1.61
N HIS A 26 0.79 -13.11 1.62
CA HIS A 26 -0.13 -12.74 2.70
C HIS A 26 -1.59 -13.11 2.41
N HIS A 27 -1.84 -14.11 1.55
CA HIS A 27 -3.19 -14.64 1.23
C HIS A 27 -4.18 -13.57 0.76
N GLY A 28 -3.73 -12.61 -0.06
CA GLY A 28 -4.59 -11.56 -0.61
C GLY A 28 -4.90 -10.41 0.36
N LYS A 29 -4.22 -10.30 1.51
CA LYS A 29 -4.37 -9.18 2.46
C LYS A 29 -3.73 -7.89 1.95
N ILE A 30 -4.22 -7.38 0.84
CA ILE A 30 -3.64 -6.25 0.10
C ILE A 30 -3.54 -4.96 0.92
N VAL A 31 -4.52 -4.68 1.78
CA VAL A 31 -4.53 -3.49 2.65
C VAL A 31 -3.44 -3.57 3.71
N SER A 32 -3.25 -4.75 4.32
CA SER A 32 -2.19 -4.97 5.30
C SER A 32 -0.80 -4.86 4.67
N VAL A 33 -0.63 -5.38 3.46
CA VAL A 33 0.63 -5.26 2.69
C VAL A 33 0.90 -3.80 2.33
N ALA A 34 -0.11 -3.06 1.87
CA ALA A 34 0.03 -1.64 1.57
C ALA A 34 0.48 -0.82 2.80
N ILE A 35 -0.19 -1.02 3.95
CA ILE A 35 0.18 -0.32 5.20
C ILE A 35 1.59 -0.71 5.64
N LYS A 36 1.94 -1.99 5.57
CA LYS A 36 3.28 -2.49 5.91
C LYS A 36 4.35 -1.84 5.04
N GLN A 37 4.18 -1.80 3.72
CA GLN A 37 5.13 -1.17 2.79
C GLN A 37 5.29 0.34 3.05
N ILE A 38 4.20 1.02 3.44
CA ILE A 38 4.23 2.45 3.82
C ILE A 38 4.99 2.64 5.15
N LEU A 39 4.74 1.80 6.16
CA LEU A 39 5.41 1.88 7.46
C LEU A 39 6.90 1.51 7.38
N GLU A 40 7.26 0.55 6.54
CA GLU A 40 8.65 0.18 6.24
C GLU A 40 9.38 1.23 5.39
N LYS A 41 8.72 2.34 5.01
CA LYS A 41 9.26 3.38 4.12
C LYS A 41 9.81 2.85 2.80
N ARG A 42 9.32 1.69 2.33
CA ARG A 42 9.63 1.18 0.99
C ARG A 42 9.01 2.03 -0.11
N ILE A 43 8.07 2.89 0.27
CA ILE A 43 7.32 3.78 -0.61
C ILE A 43 7.14 5.10 0.13
N GLU A 44 7.55 6.18 -0.50
CA GLU A 44 7.27 7.52 0.00
C GLU A 44 5.94 7.99 -0.58
N TYR A 45 4.95 8.15 0.31
CA TYR A 45 3.73 8.84 -0.05
C TYR A 45 3.94 10.34 0.15
N LYS A 46 4.04 11.08 -0.95
CA LYS A 46 4.02 12.54 -0.94
C LYS A 46 2.63 13.01 -1.38
N LEU A 47 2.01 13.88 -0.60
CA LEU A 47 0.88 14.66 -1.07
C LEU A 47 1.46 15.70 -2.03
N GLU A 48 1.15 15.58 -3.32
CA GLU A 48 1.25 16.72 -4.23
C GLU A 48 0.03 17.61 -3.96
N GLU A 49 0.28 18.87 -3.62
CA GLU A 49 -0.71 19.96 -3.55
C GLU A 49 -1.06 20.46 -4.95
#